data_AF-A0A916MCY8-F1
#
_entry.id   AF-A0A916MCY8-F1
#
_cell.length_a   1.000
_cell.length_b   1.000
_cell.length_c   1.000
_cell.angle_alpha   90.00
_cell.angle_beta   90.00
_cell.angle_gamma   90.00
#
_symmetry.space_group_name_H-M   'P 1'
#
loop_
_entity.id
_entity.type
_entity.pdbx_description
1 polymer ?
#
loop_
_entity_poly.entity_id
_entity_poly.type
_entity_poly.pdbx_seq_one_letter_code
_entity_poly.pdbx_strand_id
1 'polypeptide(L)'
;MQLVVFAQTSTATLTQPPIDQTTGAMGSLLLVLAVLLLSGAFGGFIHGIMSPSDNIIKLFSKTGTSPSVALGIWGDVFTGAAASLALMFLGKALFDFRLDDLLNDKPQLEVILRIVAVGVIAGVSGGALLNNLAAKLGKLAADVSSVETKIQIESRRGPMLREAGVLMAKDAFAEAEAVYGRILAEFGPTAEVLTGIGTAKSYLAAPDGANPATFNVTELNNALRLFKDALQQDIKYEKAWYNTAANKAALLRHAKAKGIAPPFTIDNIAEDLKQAIALEPTNKAFIRTDQDFADILADPVIVKILT
;
A
#
# COMPACT_ATOMS: atom_id res chain seq x y z
N MET A 1 -69.14 -26.13 -75.29
CA MET A 1 -69.05 -24.70 -75.66
C MET A 1 -67.64 -24.25 -75.30
N GLN A 2 -66.74 -24.23 -76.30
CA GLN A 2 -65.31 -23.90 -76.13
C GLN A 2 -65.14 -22.40 -76.23
N LEU A 3 -64.42 -21.79 -75.28
CA LEU A 3 -63.92 -20.43 -75.39
C LEU A 3 -62.40 -20.49 -75.57
N VAL A 4 -61.95 -20.13 -76.77
CA VAL A 4 -60.55 -19.92 -77.14
C VAL A 4 -60.23 -18.45 -76.90
N VAL A 5 -59.25 -18.15 -76.05
CA VAL A 5 -58.72 -16.80 -75.84
C VAL A 5 -57.24 -16.80 -76.21
N PHE A 6 -56.92 -16.09 -77.29
CA PHE A 6 -55.55 -15.80 -77.73
C PHE A 6 -54.97 -14.67 -76.86
N ALA A 7 -53.82 -14.91 -76.23
CA ALA A 7 -53.02 -13.86 -75.58
C ALA A 7 -51.71 -13.68 -76.37
N GLN A 8 -51.50 -12.46 -76.86
CA GLN A 8 -50.31 -12.04 -77.60
C GLN A 8 -49.10 -11.92 -76.65
N THR A 9 -47.97 -12.48 -77.06
CA THR A 9 -46.66 -12.29 -76.45
C THR A 9 -46.01 -11.01 -76.98
N SER A 10 -45.75 -10.05 -76.09
CA SER A 10 -44.85 -8.92 -76.32
C SER A 10 -43.57 -9.12 -75.51
N THR A 11 -42.45 -9.27 -76.22
CA THR A 11 -41.10 -9.34 -75.66
C THR A 11 -40.60 -7.93 -75.34
N ALA A 12 -40.43 -7.62 -74.05
CA ALA A 12 -39.67 -6.47 -73.58
C ALA A 12 -38.34 -6.93 -72.97
N THR A 13 -37.24 -6.61 -73.65
CA THR A 13 -35.87 -6.83 -73.19
C THR A 13 -35.53 -5.79 -72.12
N LEU A 14 -35.36 -6.20 -70.87
CA LEU A 14 -34.85 -5.36 -69.78
C LEU A 14 -33.31 -5.42 -69.77
N THR A 15 -32.67 -4.33 -70.17
CA THR A 15 -31.24 -4.08 -69.98
C THR A 15 -30.96 -3.75 -68.51
N GLN A 16 -30.20 -4.59 -67.82
CA GLN A 16 -29.63 -4.27 -66.50
C GLN A 16 -28.48 -3.25 -66.66
N PRO A 17 -28.37 -2.23 -65.78
CA PRO A 17 -27.19 -1.40 -65.72
C PRO A 17 -26.01 -2.17 -65.10
N PRO A 18 -24.76 -1.89 -65.49
CA PRO A 18 -23.59 -2.55 -64.93
C PRO A 18 -23.42 -2.12 -63.46
N ILE A 19 -23.37 -3.10 -62.56
CA ILE A 19 -23.01 -2.91 -61.15
C ILE A 19 -21.49 -2.73 -61.08
N ASP A 20 -21.08 -1.52 -60.71
CA ASP A 20 -19.68 -1.14 -60.53
C ASP A 20 -19.11 -1.84 -59.28
N GLN A 21 -18.37 -2.95 -59.46
CA GLN A 21 -17.86 -3.81 -58.38
C GLN A 21 -16.56 -3.29 -57.73
N THR A 22 -16.06 -2.12 -58.12
CA THR A 22 -14.74 -1.62 -57.69
C THR A 22 -14.75 -0.92 -56.32
N THR A 23 -15.91 -0.53 -55.80
CA THR A 23 -16.03 0.19 -54.51
C THR A 23 -16.07 -0.73 -53.28
N GLY A 24 -16.36 -2.02 -53.44
CA GLY A 24 -16.47 -2.97 -52.33
C GLY A 24 -15.12 -3.43 -51.75
N ALA A 25 -14.09 -3.57 -52.59
CA ALA A 25 -12.78 -4.10 -52.20
C ALA A 25 -11.92 -3.08 -51.44
N MET A 26 -12.02 -1.78 -51.77
CA MET A 26 -11.31 -0.74 -51.00
C MET A 26 -11.92 -0.53 -49.61
N GLY A 27 -13.24 -0.64 -49.47
CA GLY A 27 -13.92 -0.49 -48.19
C GLY A 27 -13.56 -1.58 -47.19
N SER A 28 -13.45 -2.83 -47.65
CA SER A 28 -13.07 -3.97 -46.79
C SER A 28 -11.59 -3.93 -46.38
N LEU A 29 -10.69 -3.50 -47.28
CA LEU A 29 -9.27 -3.35 -46.97
C LEU A 29 -9.03 -2.26 -45.91
N LEU A 30 -9.67 -1.10 -46.04
CA LEU A 30 -9.57 0.00 -45.08
C LEU A 30 -10.09 -0.39 -43.70
N LEU A 31 -11.19 -1.15 -43.64
CA LEU A 31 -11.79 -1.59 -42.39
C LEU A 31 -10.87 -2.57 -41.65
N VAL A 32 -10.18 -3.46 -42.36
CA VAL A 32 -9.24 -4.39 -41.73
C VAL A 32 -7.96 -3.68 -41.31
N LEU A 33 -7.45 -2.75 -42.12
CA LEU A 33 -6.29 -1.94 -41.74
C LEU A 33 -6.58 -1.13 -40.47
N ALA A 34 -7.79 -0.58 -40.35
CA ALA A 34 -8.25 0.11 -39.15
C ALA A 34 -8.32 -0.83 -37.94
N VAL A 35 -8.86 -2.05 -38.09
CA VAL A 35 -8.92 -3.04 -37.00
C VAL A 35 -7.51 -3.46 -36.55
N LEU A 36 -6.57 -3.64 -37.49
CA LEU A 36 -5.18 -4.00 -37.18
C LEU A 36 -4.44 -2.86 -36.48
N LEU A 37 -4.60 -1.62 -36.95
CA LEU A 37 -4.02 -0.44 -36.29
C LEU A 37 -4.58 -0.24 -34.89
N LEU A 38 -5.90 -0.37 -34.71
CA LEU A 38 -6.56 -0.21 -33.41
C LEU A 38 -6.17 -1.33 -32.44
N SER A 39 -6.08 -2.58 -32.89
CA SER A 39 -5.68 -3.70 -32.03
C SER A 39 -4.19 -3.67 -31.67
N GLY A 40 -3.31 -3.33 -32.61
CA GLY A 40 -1.88 -3.13 -32.35
C GLY A 40 -1.61 -1.95 -31.41
N ALA A 41 -2.31 -0.84 -31.59
CA ALA A 41 -2.23 0.33 -30.71
C ALA A 41 -2.74 0.03 -29.30
N PHE A 42 -3.85 -0.72 -29.18
CA PHE A 42 -4.40 -1.11 -27.88
C PHE A 42 -3.51 -2.13 -27.15
N GLY A 43 -2.89 -3.06 -27.88
CA GLY A 43 -1.90 -3.99 -27.34
C GLY A 43 -0.66 -3.29 -26.81
N GLY A 44 -0.11 -2.33 -27.58
CA GLY A 44 1.00 -1.48 -27.13
C GLY A 44 0.64 -0.62 -25.92
N PHE A 45 -0.57 -0.04 -25.90
CA PHE A 45 -1.08 0.76 -24.78
C PHE A 45 -1.16 -0.04 -23.47
N ILE A 46 -1.71 -1.26 -23.52
CA ILE A 46 -1.79 -2.13 -22.33
C ILE A 46 -0.40 -2.58 -21.88
N HIS A 47 0.52 -2.86 -22.82
CA HIS A 47 1.89 -3.21 -22.49
C HIS A 47 2.62 -2.05 -21.76
N GLY A 48 2.46 -0.81 -22.23
CA GLY A 48 3.06 0.39 -21.61
C GLY A 48 2.49 0.74 -20.24
N ILE A 49 1.26 0.34 -19.91
CA ILE A 49 0.70 0.48 -18.56
C ILE A 49 1.26 -0.59 -17.60
N MET A 50 1.67 -1.75 -18.13
CA MET A 50 2.08 -2.90 -17.34
C MET A 50 3.59 -3.08 -17.17
N SER A 51 4.40 -2.42 -18.00
CA SER A 51 5.87 -2.47 -17.90
C SER A 51 6.41 -1.17 -17.30
N PRO A 52 7.22 -1.20 -16.23
CA PRO A 52 7.84 0.00 -15.64
C PRO A 52 9.04 0.51 -16.46
N SER A 53 9.11 0.18 -17.76
CA SER A 53 10.22 0.53 -18.63
C SER A 53 9.99 1.90 -19.27
N ASP A 54 10.80 2.89 -18.90
CA ASP A 54 10.85 4.18 -19.59
C ASP A 54 11.34 3.98 -21.02
N ASN A 55 10.41 3.94 -21.99
CA ASN A 55 10.76 3.98 -23.41
C ASN A 55 11.28 5.38 -23.76
N ILE A 56 12.60 5.49 -23.73
CA ILE A 56 13.33 6.71 -24.01
C ILE A 56 13.82 6.66 -25.46
N ILE A 57 13.26 7.51 -26.32
CA ILE A 57 13.85 7.74 -27.64
C ILE A 57 14.95 8.78 -27.49
N LYS A 58 16.18 8.36 -27.72
CA LYS A 58 17.33 9.27 -27.79
C LYS A 58 17.41 9.83 -29.20
N LEU A 59 17.10 11.11 -29.36
CA LEU A 59 17.33 11.81 -30.63
C LEU A 59 18.84 12.05 -30.75
N PHE A 60 19.46 11.46 -31.77
CA PHE A 60 20.88 11.66 -32.02
C PHE A 60 21.13 13.11 -32.42
N SER A 61 21.75 13.89 -31.53
CA SER A 61 22.27 15.22 -31.85
C SER A 61 23.76 15.13 -32.19
N LYS A 62 24.19 15.82 -33.24
CA LYS A 62 25.60 15.99 -33.60
C LYS A 62 26.42 16.79 -32.55
N THR A 63 25.76 17.41 -31.56
CA THR A 63 26.40 18.30 -30.58
C THR A 63 26.66 17.67 -29.20
N GLY A 64 26.62 16.34 -29.07
CA GLY A 64 27.12 15.64 -27.86
C GLY A 64 26.17 15.59 -26.66
N THR A 65 25.09 16.38 -26.65
CA THR A 65 23.96 16.22 -25.73
C THR A 65 22.74 15.75 -26.51
N SER A 66 22.44 14.46 -26.46
CA SER A 66 21.21 13.91 -27.06
C SER A 66 20.04 14.20 -26.12
N PRO A 67 19.07 15.06 -26.50
CA PRO A 67 17.83 15.18 -25.74
C PRO A 67 17.11 13.83 -25.79
N SER A 68 16.91 13.23 -24.62
CA SER A 68 16.09 12.05 -24.43
C SER A 68 14.65 12.49 -24.22
N VAL A 69 13.75 12.10 -25.13
CA VAL A 69 12.32 12.28 -24.94
C VAL A 69 11.76 10.97 -24.40
N ALA A 70 11.34 10.98 -23.15
CA ALA A 70 10.57 9.88 -22.57
C ALA A 70 9.15 9.96 -23.13
N LEU A 71 8.79 9.04 -24.02
CA LEU A 71 7.46 9.02 -24.64
C LEU A 71 6.42 8.28 -23.78
N GLY A 72 6.86 7.58 -22.73
CA GLY A 72 6.01 6.80 -21.85
C GLY A 72 5.07 5.89 -22.65
N ILE A 73 3.79 5.90 -22.27
CA ILE A 73 2.71 5.08 -22.86
C ILE A 73 2.61 5.26 -24.39
N TRP A 74 2.89 6.45 -24.94
CA TRP A 74 2.83 6.67 -26.38
C TRP A 74 3.96 5.94 -27.14
N GLY A 75 5.13 5.80 -26.52
CA GLY A 75 6.25 5.04 -27.11
C GLY A 75 5.92 3.56 -27.30
N ASP A 76 5.21 2.96 -26.36
CA ASP A 76 4.74 1.58 -26.46
C ASP A 76 3.67 1.38 -27.52
N VAL A 77 2.74 2.33 -27.65
CA VAL A 77 1.73 2.35 -28.73
C VAL A 77 2.41 2.38 -30.10
N PHE A 78 3.43 3.22 -30.28
CA PHE A 78 4.19 3.29 -31.54
C PHE A 78 5.00 2.02 -31.81
N THR A 79 5.57 1.41 -30.77
CA THR A 79 6.32 0.16 -30.90
C THR A 79 5.41 -1.00 -31.30
N GLY A 80 4.21 -1.09 -30.72
CA GLY A 80 3.20 -2.08 -31.10
C GLY A 80 2.68 -1.90 -32.54
N ALA A 81 2.47 -0.65 -32.97
CA ALA A 81 2.11 -0.34 -34.35
C ALA A 81 3.26 -0.68 -35.34
N ALA A 82 4.49 -0.34 -34.99
CA ALA A 82 5.68 -0.62 -35.80
C ALA A 82 5.96 -2.12 -35.93
N ALA A 83 5.83 -2.89 -34.83
CA ALA A 83 5.96 -4.35 -34.85
C ALA A 83 4.89 -5.01 -35.73
N SER A 84 3.65 -4.51 -35.67
CA SER A 84 2.55 -5.00 -36.51
C SER A 84 2.80 -4.74 -38.00
N LEU A 85 3.30 -3.55 -38.34
CA LEU A 85 3.73 -3.22 -39.70
C LEU A 85 4.92 -4.07 -40.15
N ALA A 86 5.92 -4.26 -39.29
CA ALA A 86 7.09 -5.08 -39.58
C ALA A 86 6.72 -6.54 -39.84
N LEU A 87 5.76 -7.11 -39.12
CA LEU A 87 5.23 -8.45 -39.37
C LEU A 87 4.50 -8.54 -40.72
N MET A 88 3.77 -7.51 -41.14
CA MET A 88 3.16 -7.46 -42.48
C MET A 88 4.22 -7.43 -43.59
N PHE A 89 5.30 -6.69 -43.41
CA PHE A 89 6.39 -6.62 -44.40
C PHE A 89 7.27 -7.88 -44.40
N LEU A 90 7.60 -8.42 -43.22
CA LEU A 90 8.37 -9.66 -43.09
C LEU A 90 7.58 -10.87 -43.60
N GLY A 91 6.26 -10.89 -43.35
CA GLY A 91 5.34 -11.87 -43.91
C GLY A 91 5.21 -11.78 -45.44
N LYS A 92 5.48 -10.62 -46.03
CA LYS A 92 5.56 -10.46 -47.50
C LYS A 92 6.91 -10.92 -48.06
N ALA A 93 8.00 -10.70 -47.31
CA ALA A 93 9.36 -10.97 -47.77
C ALA A 93 9.85 -12.42 -47.54
N LEU A 94 9.50 -13.05 -46.41
CA LEU A 94 9.94 -14.43 -46.09
C LEU A 94 9.25 -15.51 -46.93
N PHE A 95 8.13 -15.14 -47.54
CA PHE A 95 7.18 -16.08 -48.10
C PHE A 95 7.20 -16.08 -49.63
N ASP A 96 7.92 -15.14 -50.27
CA ASP A 96 8.05 -14.98 -51.75
C ASP A 96 6.76 -15.28 -52.52
N PHE A 97 5.62 -15.00 -51.89
CA PHE A 97 4.31 -15.27 -52.44
C PHE A 97 4.01 -14.08 -53.34
N ARG A 98 3.82 -14.38 -54.63
CA ARG A 98 3.07 -13.49 -55.53
C ARG A 98 1.68 -13.28 -54.92
N LEU A 99 1.56 -12.26 -54.09
CA LEU A 99 0.34 -11.92 -53.35
C LEU A 99 -0.84 -11.74 -54.31
N ASP A 100 -0.54 -11.33 -55.55
CA ASP A 100 -1.51 -11.12 -56.62
C ASP A 100 -2.19 -12.41 -57.11
N ASP A 101 -1.50 -13.56 -57.04
CA ASP A 101 -2.03 -14.86 -57.50
C ASP A 101 -2.88 -15.56 -56.42
N LEU A 102 -2.74 -15.18 -55.14
CA LEU A 102 -3.39 -15.85 -54.02
C LEU A 102 -4.54 -15.05 -53.38
N LEU A 103 -4.46 -13.71 -53.45
CA LEU A 103 -5.58 -12.83 -53.06
C LEU A 103 -6.75 -12.90 -54.04
N ASN A 104 -6.51 -13.28 -55.31
CA ASN A 104 -7.57 -13.41 -56.31
C ASN A 104 -8.36 -14.73 -56.21
N ASP A 105 -7.79 -15.80 -55.64
CA ASP A 105 -8.42 -17.12 -55.73
C ASP A 105 -8.83 -17.76 -54.39
N LYS A 106 -8.28 -17.32 -53.24
CA LYS A 106 -8.68 -17.88 -51.92
C LYS A 106 -8.70 -16.85 -50.78
N PRO A 107 -9.84 -16.18 -50.52
CA PRO A 107 -10.01 -15.25 -49.37
C PRO A 107 -9.83 -15.90 -47.98
N GLN A 108 -9.73 -17.23 -47.91
CA GLN A 108 -9.58 -17.97 -46.65
C GLN A 108 -8.16 -17.88 -46.07
N LEU A 109 -7.11 -17.73 -46.89
CA LEU A 109 -5.73 -17.72 -46.38
C LEU A 109 -5.40 -16.41 -45.66
N GLU A 110 -5.92 -15.29 -46.16
CA GLU A 110 -5.79 -13.98 -45.52
C GLU A 110 -6.50 -13.96 -44.15
N VAL A 111 -7.67 -14.59 -44.06
CA VAL A 111 -8.40 -14.76 -42.80
C VAL A 111 -7.61 -15.64 -41.82
N ILE A 112 -6.99 -16.72 -42.28
CA ILE A 112 -6.17 -17.60 -41.44
C ILE A 112 -4.92 -16.87 -40.91
N LEU A 113 -4.20 -16.13 -41.75
CA LEU A 113 -3.04 -15.33 -41.32
C LEU A 113 -3.42 -14.24 -40.32
N ARG A 114 -4.59 -13.60 -40.49
CA ARG A 114 -5.14 -12.62 -39.54
C ARG A 114 -5.56 -13.28 -38.23
N ILE A 115 -6.19 -14.46 -38.27
CA ILE A 115 -6.57 -15.22 -37.07
C ILE A 115 -5.32 -15.70 -36.32
N VAL A 116 -4.27 -16.12 -37.01
CA VAL A 116 -2.99 -16.52 -36.39
C VAL A 116 -2.28 -15.32 -35.79
N ALA A 117 -2.22 -14.17 -36.48
CA ALA A 117 -1.65 -12.94 -35.94
C ALA A 117 -2.42 -12.43 -34.70
N VAL A 118 -3.75 -12.44 -34.75
CA VAL A 118 -4.63 -12.11 -33.61
C VAL A 118 -4.46 -13.14 -32.47
N GLY A 119 -4.29 -14.42 -32.80
CA GLY A 119 -4.08 -15.49 -31.83
C GLY A 119 -2.72 -15.42 -31.12
N VAL A 120 -1.65 -15.02 -31.83
CA VAL A 120 -0.31 -14.81 -31.25
C VAL A 120 -0.31 -13.53 -30.39
N ILE A 121 -0.95 -12.45 -30.84
CA ILE A 121 -1.11 -11.22 -30.05
C ILE A 121 -1.96 -11.51 -28.80
N ALA A 122 -3.08 -12.23 -28.92
CA ALA A 122 -3.91 -12.63 -27.78
C ALA A 122 -3.20 -13.60 -26.83
N GLY A 123 -2.36 -14.51 -27.34
CA GLY A 123 -1.60 -15.48 -26.55
C GLY A 123 -0.45 -14.85 -25.76
N VAL A 124 0.32 -13.95 -26.37
CA VAL A 124 1.44 -13.26 -25.70
C VAL A 124 0.93 -12.19 -24.74
N SER A 125 -0.11 -11.44 -25.12
CA SER A 125 -0.75 -10.45 -24.23
C SER A 125 -1.52 -11.13 -23.09
N GLY A 126 -2.24 -12.21 -23.39
CA GLY A 126 -3.02 -12.97 -22.43
C GLY A 126 -2.15 -13.70 -21.41
N GLY A 127 -1.05 -14.33 -21.84
CA GLY A 127 -0.11 -14.98 -20.94
C GLY A 127 0.59 -14.00 -19.99
N ALA A 128 1.01 -12.83 -20.49
CA ALA A 128 1.61 -11.79 -19.66
C ALA A 128 0.60 -11.14 -18.69
N LEU A 129 -0.63 -10.93 -19.13
CA LEU A 129 -1.71 -10.36 -18.30
C LEU A 129 -2.16 -11.35 -17.23
N LEU A 130 -2.30 -12.64 -17.56
CA LEU A 130 -2.64 -13.70 -16.59
C LEU A 130 -1.51 -13.95 -15.59
N ASN A 131 -0.24 -13.91 -16.02
CA ASN A 131 0.89 -14.03 -15.09
C ASN A 131 0.98 -12.84 -14.12
N ASN A 132 0.74 -11.62 -14.60
CA ASN A 132 0.69 -10.44 -13.73
C ASN A 132 -0.56 -10.41 -12.84
N LEU A 133 -1.71 -10.89 -13.33
CA LEU A 133 -2.91 -11.03 -12.52
C LEU A 133 -2.70 -12.10 -11.45
N ALA A 134 -2.09 -13.23 -11.78
CA ALA A 134 -1.74 -14.29 -10.83
C ALA A 134 -0.72 -13.81 -9.79
N ALA A 135 0.29 -13.02 -10.18
CA ALA A 135 1.24 -12.43 -9.26
C ALA A 135 0.59 -11.37 -8.34
N LYS A 136 -0.28 -10.51 -8.88
CA LYS A 136 -1.04 -9.53 -8.09
C LYS A 136 -2.07 -10.20 -7.18
N LEU A 137 -2.74 -11.26 -7.63
CA LEU A 137 -3.67 -12.06 -6.83
C LEU A 137 -2.93 -12.86 -5.76
N GLY A 138 -1.74 -13.39 -6.04
CA GLY A 138 -0.89 -14.05 -5.05
C GLY A 138 -0.41 -13.08 -3.97
N LYS A 139 0.01 -11.87 -4.37
CA LYS A 139 0.35 -10.80 -3.43
C LYS A 139 -0.86 -10.34 -2.62
N LEU A 140 -2.01 -10.14 -3.26
CA LEU A 140 -3.25 -9.75 -2.59
C LEU A 140 -3.74 -10.85 -1.63
N ALA A 141 -3.62 -12.13 -1.99
CA ALA A 141 -3.97 -13.24 -1.12
C ALA A 141 -3.03 -13.34 0.09
N ALA A 142 -1.72 -13.10 -0.10
CA ALA A 142 -0.76 -13.01 0.99
C ALA A 142 -1.04 -11.80 1.90
N ASP A 143 -1.34 -10.64 1.32
CA ASP A 143 -1.71 -9.44 2.06
C ASP A 143 -3.01 -9.66 2.85
N VAL A 144 -4.04 -10.26 2.24
CA VAL A 144 -5.31 -10.61 2.90
C VAL A 144 -5.10 -11.62 4.03
N SER A 145 -4.30 -12.67 3.84
CA SER A 145 -3.97 -13.63 4.89
C SER A 145 -3.21 -12.99 6.05
N SER A 146 -2.30 -12.05 5.75
CA SER A 146 -1.59 -11.29 6.77
C SER A 146 -2.52 -10.35 7.55
N VAL A 147 -3.50 -9.74 6.86
CA VAL A 147 -4.53 -8.89 7.46
C VAL A 147 -5.48 -9.72 8.32
N GLU A 148 -5.91 -10.88 7.86
CA GLU A 148 -6.76 -11.79 8.62
C GLU A 148 -6.07 -12.25 9.91
N THR A 149 -4.78 -12.59 9.82
CA THR A 149 -3.96 -12.94 11.01
C THR A 149 -3.87 -11.76 11.97
N LYS A 150 -3.63 -10.53 11.47
CA LYS A 150 -3.61 -9.32 12.30
C LYS A 150 -4.98 -9.06 12.95
N ILE A 151 -6.07 -9.23 12.23
CA ILE A 151 -7.43 -9.07 12.75
C ILE A 151 -7.71 -10.09 13.85
N GLN A 152 -7.31 -11.35 13.66
CA GLN A 152 -7.48 -12.39 14.68
C GLN A 152 -6.67 -12.06 15.95
N ILE A 153 -5.41 -11.63 15.80
CA ILE A 153 -4.57 -11.18 16.92
C ILE A 153 -5.23 -10.01 17.65
N GLU A 154 -5.63 -8.95 16.94
CA GLU A 154 -6.26 -7.77 17.53
C GLU A 154 -7.63 -8.07 18.15
N SER A 155 -8.42 -8.99 17.57
CA SER A 155 -9.71 -9.38 18.11
C SER A 155 -9.60 -10.04 19.50
N ARG A 156 -8.46 -10.68 19.80
CA ARG A 156 -8.17 -11.30 21.10
C ARG A 156 -7.44 -10.35 22.04
N ARG A 157 -6.47 -9.60 21.53
CA ARG A 157 -5.66 -8.63 22.28
C ARG A 157 -6.51 -7.44 22.77
N GLY A 158 -7.37 -6.89 21.91
CA GLY A 158 -8.18 -5.70 22.21
C GLY A 158 -9.06 -5.84 23.46
N PRO A 159 -9.86 -6.91 23.62
CA PRO A 159 -10.61 -7.17 24.85
C PRO A 159 -9.75 -7.23 26.10
N MET A 160 -8.58 -7.89 26.04
CA MET A 160 -7.68 -8.00 27.20
C MET A 160 -7.05 -6.65 27.56
N LEU A 161 -6.67 -5.83 26.58
CA LEU A 161 -6.19 -4.47 26.82
C LEU A 161 -7.27 -3.61 27.48
N ARG A 162 -8.52 -3.73 27.03
CA ARG A 162 -9.66 -3.03 27.66
C ARG A 162 -9.91 -3.52 29.09
N GLU A 163 -9.84 -4.83 29.33
CA GLU A 163 -9.95 -5.41 30.68
C GLU A 163 -8.86 -4.85 31.59
N ALA A 164 -7.60 -4.87 31.14
CA ALA A 164 -6.48 -4.30 31.90
C ALA A 164 -6.68 -2.81 32.18
N GLY A 165 -7.12 -2.03 31.18
CA GLY A 165 -7.42 -0.60 31.35
C GLY A 165 -8.55 -0.33 32.35
N VAL A 166 -9.59 -1.16 32.36
CA VAL A 166 -10.68 -1.07 33.35
C VAL A 166 -10.18 -1.41 34.76
N LEU A 167 -9.28 -2.38 34.89
CA LEU A 167 -8.66 -2.72 36.18
C LEU A 167 -7.77 -1.59 36.69
N MET A 168 -6.95 -0.98 35.82
CA MET A 168 -6.14 0.20 36.14
C MET A 168 -7.02 1.36 36.64
N ALA A 169 -8.16 1.62 35.99
CA ALA A 169 -9.09 2.68 36.38
C ALA A 169 -9.84 2.40 37.70
N LYS A 170 -9.77 1.17 38.22
CA LYS A 170 -10.36 0.75 39.50
C LYS A 170 -9.29 0.56 40.58
N ASP A 171 -8.07 1.00 40.34
CA ASP A 171 -6.90 0.80 41.21
C ASP A 171 -6.58 -0.68 41.51
N ALA A 172 -7.05 -1.59 40.67
CA ALA A 172 -6.79 -3.04 40.75
C ALA A 172 -5.48 -3.37 40.02
N PHE A 173 -4.38 -2.77 40.49
CA PHE A 173 -3.09 -2.77 39.79
C PHE A 173 -2.45 -4.15 39.70
N ALA A 174 -2.58 -5.00 40.72
CA ALA A 174 -2.03 -6.35 40.70
C ALA A 174 -2.73 -7.23 39.66
N GLU A 175 -4.05 -7.11 39.56
CA GLU A 175 -4.86 -7.79 38.55
C GLU A 175 -4.55 -7.24 37.16
N ALA A 176 -4.44 -5.92 37.00
CA ALA A 176 -4.05 -5.30 35.74
C ALA A 176 -2.67 -5.77 35.27
N GLU A 177 -1.68 -5.84 36.17
CA GLU A 177 -0.35 -6.39 35.88
C GLU A 177 -0.45 -7.83 35.37
N ALA A 178 -1.26 -8.67 36.02
CA ALA A 178 -1.47 -10.05 35.61
C ALA A 178 -2.12 -10.15 34.21
N VAL A 179 -3.10 -9.28 33.90
CA VAL A 179 -3.69 -9.24 32.55
C VAL A 179 -2.66 -8.81 31.51
N TYR A 180 -1.92 -7.73 31.73
CA TYR A 180 -0.86 -7.32 30.80
C TYR A 180 0.24 -8.38 30.66
N GLY A 181 0.57 -9.11 31.73
CA GLY A 181 1.50 -10.24 31.68
C GLY A 181 1.01 -11.38 30.78
N ARG A 182 -0.29 -11.69 30.80
CA ARG A 182 -0.90 -12.64 29.85
C ARG A 182 -0.81 -12.13 28.41
N ILE A 183 -1.10 -10.85 28.18
CA ILE A 183 -0.98 -10.24 26.85
C ILE A 183 0.46 -10.32 26.34
N LEU A 184 1.44 -10.02 27.20
CA LEU A 184 2.87 -10.11 26.88
C LEU A 184 3.28 -11.53 26.50
N ALA A 185 2.82 -12.55 27.24
CA ALA A 185 3.13 -13.95 26.97
C ALA A 185 2.49 -14.47 25.67
N GLU A 186 1.29 -14.01 25.34
CA GLU A 186 0.52 -14.50 24.20
C GLU A 186 0.85 -13.78 22.89
N PHE A 187 1.06 -12.46 22.94
CA PHE A 187 1.23 -11.61 21.74
C PHE A 187 2.61 -10.96 21.63
N GLY A 188 3.45 -11.10 22.65
CA GLY A 188 4.77 -10.51 22.69
C GLY A 188 4.80 -9.05 23.18
N PRO A 189 5.99 -8.45 23.24
CA PRO A 189 6.19 -7.11 23.76
C PRO A 189 5.68 -6.05 22.78
N THR A 190 4.90 -5.11 23.30
CA THR A 190 4.53 -3.87 22.61
C THR A 190 4.73 -2.70 23.57
N ALA A 191 4.93 -1.48 23.04
CA ALA A 191 5.11 -0.30 23.88
C ALA A 191 3.94 -0.08 24.86
N GLU A 192 2.71 -0.30 24.38
CA GLU A 192 1.49 -0.22 25.19
C GLU A 192 1.48 -1.23 26.34
N VAL A 193 1.77 -2.51 26.06
CA VAL A 193 1.76 -3.57 27.06
C VAL A 193 2.87 -3.38 28.10
N LEU A 194 4.09 -3.09 27.65
CA LEU A 194 5.22 -2.85 28.54
C LEU A 194 4.99 -1.63 29.44
N THR A 195 4.43 -0.56 28.88
CA THR A 195 4.05 0.63 29.66
C THR A 195 2.92 0.30 30.63
N GLY A 196 1.93 -0.52 30.25
CA GLY A 196 0.87 -0.98 31.13
C GLY A 196 1.39 -1.73 32.36
N ILE A 197 2.28 -2.71 32.16
CA ILE A 197 2.96 -3.45 33.24
C ILE A 197 3.77 -2.49 34.11
N GLY A 198 4.58 -1.62 33.49
CA GLY A 198 5.41 -0.66 34.21
C GLY A 198 4.56 0.27 35.09
N THR A 199 3.43 0.74 34.58
CA THR A 199 2.51 1.63 35.31
C THR A 199 1.90 0.90 36.50
N ALA A 200 1.36 -0.31 36.31
CA ALA A 200 0.80 -1.12 37.39
C ALA A 200 1.85 -1.37 38.51
N LYS A 201 3.07 -1.74 38.13
CA LYS A 201 4.19 -1.92 39.08
C LYS A 201 4.56 -0.64 39.82
N SER A 202 4.51 0.50 39.14
CA SER A 202 4.81 1.80 39.75
C SER A 202 3.83 2.11 40.88
N TYR A 203 2.53 1.94 40.63
CA TYR A 203 1.48 2.17 41.63
C TYR A 203 1.54 1.16 42.78
N LEU A 204 1.89 -0.11 42.53
CA LEU A 204 2.11 -1.09 43.59
C LEU A 204 3.34 -0.74 44.45
N ALA A 205 4.37 -0.14 43.86
CA ALA A 205 5.62 0.20 44.52
C ALA A 205 5.56 1.53 45.30
N ALA A 206 4.78 2.48 44.81
CA ALA A 206 4.56 3.79 45.39
C ALA A 206 3.09 4.20 45.26
N PRO A 207 2.18 3.61 46.08
CA PRO A 207 0.76 3.95 46.03
C PRO A 207 0.51 5.44 46.35
N ASP A 208 -0.54 6.01 45.77
CA ASP A 208 -0.90 7.40 46.01
C ASP A 208 -1.11 7.68 47.51
N GLY A 209 -0.49 8.77 47.98
CA GLY A 209 -0.51 9.17 49.39
C GLY A 209 0.34 8.30 50.33
N ALA A 210 1.03 7.28 49.84
CA ALA A 210 1.98 6.51 50.65
C ALA A 210 3.20 7.37 51.03
N ASN A 211 3.80 7.05 52.19
CA ASN A 211 5.00 7.72 52.63
C ASN A 211 6.16 7.44 51.64
N PRO A 212 6.80 8.46 51.05
CA PRO A 212 7.91 8.25 50.12
C PRO A 212 9.06 7.43 50.72
N ALA A 213 9.28 7.48 52.03
CA ALA A 213 10.32 6.70 52.70
C ALA A 213 10.04 5.17 52.71
N THR A 214 8.84 4.72 52.35
CA THR A 214 8.48 3.28 52.33
C THR A 214 8.30 2.73 50.92
N PHE A 215 8.54 3.52 49.88
CA PHE A 215 8.44 3.06 48.50
C PHE A 215 9.35 1.86 48.21
N ASN A 216 8.85 0.93 47.39
CA ASN A 216 9.62 -0.22 46.94
C ASN A 216 10.51 0.18 45.75
N VAL A 217 11.72 0.65 46.06
CA VAL A 217 12.71 1.12 45.08
C VAL A 217 13.05 0.07 44.01
N THR A 218 13.07 -1.22 44.38
CA THR A 218 13.34 -2.31 43.43
C THR A 218 12.26 -2.38 42.36
N GLU A 219 10.98 -2.32 42.75
CA GLU A 219 9.88 -2.36 41.79
C GLU A 219 9.78 -1.07 40.96
N LEU A 220 10.07 0.10 41.53
CA LEU A 220 10.16 1.35 40.75
C LEU A 220 11.27 1.29 39.68
N ASN A 221 12.44 0.71 40.01
CA ASN A 221 13.49 0.50 39.02
C ASN A 221 13.11 -0.55 37.97
N ASN A 222 12.37 -1.60 38.35
CA ASN A 222 11.82 -2.56 37.39
C ASN A 222 10.83 -1.89 36.43
N ALA A 223 9.97 -0.99 36.93
CA ALA A 223 9.07 -0.20 36.10
C ALA A 223 9.83 0.73 35.14
N LEU A 224 10.87 1.43 35.61
CA LEU A 224 11.73 2.25 34.74
C LEU A 224 12.37 1.45 33.60
N ARG A 225 12.81 0.22 33.87
CA ARG A 225 13.32 -0.66 32.81
C ARG A 225 12.23 -0.98 31.78
N LEU A 226 11.01 -1.27 32.23
CA LEU A 226 9.89 -1.56 31.32
C LEU A 226 9.53 -0.37 30.43
N PHE A 227 9.55 0.87 30.96
CA PHE A 227 9.33 2.05 30.12
C PHE A 227 10.45 2.26 29.11
N LYS A 228 11.71 2.02 29.51
CA LYS A 228 12.83 2.06 28.57
C LYS A 228 12.67 1.02 27.46
N ASP A 229 12.26 -0.20 27.79
CA ASP A 229 12.01 -1.25 26.81
C ASP A 229 10.80 -0.90 25.92
N ALA A 230 9.77 -0.24 26.47
CA ALA A 230 8.65 0.29 25.69
C ALA A 230 9.09 1.34 24.66
N LEU A 231 9.98 2.26 25.05
CA LEU A 231 10.56 3.28 24.16
C LEU A 231 11.48 2.69 23.09
N GLN A 232 12.07 1.52 23.33
CA GLN A 232 12.79 0.77 22.28
C GLN A 232 11.83 0.16 21.25
N GLN A 233 10.62 -0.22 21.67
CA GLN A 233 9.57 -0.69 20.73
C GLN A 233 8.98 0.46 19.94
N ASP A 234 8.68 1.57 20.62
CA ASP A 234 8.16 2.79 19.99
C ASP A 234 8.62 4.04 20.74
N ILE A 235 9.58 4.75 20.15
CA ILE A 235 10.15 5.99 20.70
C ILE A 235 9.12 7.14 20.74
N LYS A 236 8.04 7.04 19.95
CA LYS A 236 6.97 8.04 19.89
C LYS A 236 5.83 7.75 20.87
N TYR A 237 5.96 6.72 21.70
CA TYR A 237 4.95 6.38 22.70
C TYR A 237 5.05 7.33 23.91
N GLU A 238 4.20 8.35 23.92
CA GLU A 238 4.21 9.48 24.87
C GLU A 238 4.05 9.04 26.32
N LYS A 239 3.21 8.02 26.57
CA LYS A 239 2.93 7.53 27.92
C LYS A 239 4.16 6.93 28.58
N ALA A 240 5.05 6.31 27.80
CA ALA A 240 6.29 5.75 28.35
C ALA A 240 7.24 6.88 28.82
N TRP A 241 7.35 7.97 28.06
CA TRP A 241 8.11 9.15 28.48
C TRP A 241 7.52 9.78 29.75
N TYR A 242 6.20 9.98 29.77
CA TYR A 242 5.49 10.53 30.93
C TYR A 242 5.72 9.69 32.19
N ASN A 243 5.47 8.38 32.11
CA ASN A 243 5.59 7.47 33.25
C ASN A 243 7.05 7.29 33.71
N THR A 244 8.01 7.42 32.79
CA THR A 244 9.44 7.47 33.15
C THR A 244 9.73 8.70 34.03
N ALA A 245 9.23 9.87 33.63
CA ALA A 245 9.39 11.10 34.40
C ALA A 245 8.73 11.01 35.79
N ALA A 246 7.50 10.48 35.85
CA ALA A 246 6.76 10.29 37.10
C ALA A 246 7.52 9.36 38.06
N ASN A 247 8.04 8.23 37.57
CA ASN A 247 8.82 7.30 38.39
C ASN A 247 10.16 7.89 38.88
N LYS A 248 10.85 8.66 38.03
CA LYS A 248 12.05 9.38 38.45
C LYS A 248 11.74 10.42 39.53
N ALA A 249 10.60 11.11 39.42
CA ALA A 249 10.12 12.04 40.45
C ALA A 249 9.79 11.31 41.76
N ALA A 250 9.15 10.14 41.71
CA ALA A 250 8.89 9.30 42.88
C ALA A 250 10.18 8.85 43.58
N LEU A 251 11.20 8.42 42.82
CA LEU A 251 12.51 8.04 43.36
C LEU A 251 13.27 9.24 43.93
N LEU A 252 13.13 10.43 43.34
CA LEU A 252 13.66 11.67 43.91
C LEU A 252 12.98 12.00 45.25
N ARG A 253 11.65 11.86 45.36
CA ARG A 253 10.91 12.03 46.64
C ARG A 253 11.39 11.02 47.69
N HIS A 254 11.53 9.76 47.32
CA HIS A 254 12.04 8.71 48.20
C HIS A 254 13.43 9.07 48.74
N ALA A 255 14.36 9.47 47.86
CA ALA A 255 15.72 9.82 48.25
C ALA A 255 15.75 11.02 49.21
N LYS A 256 14.97 12.06 48.93
CA LYS A 256 14.80 13.22 49.83
C LYS A 256 14.26 12.80 51.20
N ALA A 257 13.22 11.97 51.23
CA ALA A 257 12.60 11.50 52.48
C ALA A 257 13.55 10.63 53.33
N LYS A 258 14.49 9.92 52.69
CA LYS A 258 15.54 9.13 53.35
C LYS A 258 16.81 9.91 53.68
N GLY A 259 16.95 11.15 53.21
CA GLY A 259 18.18 11.93 53.35
C GLY A 259 19.37 11.33 52.59
N ILE A 260 19.12 10.61 51.50
CA ILE A 260 20.16 10.00 50.65
C ILE A 260 20.32 10.77 49.34
N ALA A 261 21.46 10.55 48.67
CA ALA A 261 21.71 11.14 47.35
C ALA A 261 20.65 10.64 46.35
N PRO A 262 20.00 11.56 45.60
CA PRO A 262 18.97 11.16 44.66
C PRO A 262 19.57 10.48 43.42
N PRO A 263 18.94 9.41 42.90
CA PRO A 263 19.43 8.71 41.71
C PRO A 263 19.20 9.50 40.41
N PHE A 264 18.33 10.51 40.44
CA PHE A 264 17.98 11.35 39.31
C PHE A 264 17.92 12.82 39.72
N THR A 265 18.27 13.71 38.78
CA THR A 265 18.12 15.15 38.96
C THR A 265 16.79 15.65 38.40
N ILE A 266 16.41 16.88 38.75
CA ILE A 266 15.25 17.55 38.15
C ILE A 266 15.45 17.73 36.63
N ASP A 267 16.68 17.98 36.18
CA ASP A 267 16.98 18.05 34.74
C ASP A 267 16.69 16.73 34.01
N ASN A 268 16.99 15.58 34.63
CA ASN A 268 16.67 14.28 34.04
C ASN A 268 15.17 14.04 33.90
N ILE A 269 14.37 14.48 34.90
CA ILE A 269 12.91 14.39 34.87
C ILE A 269 12.35 15.34 33.80
N ALA A 270 12.89 16.56 33.76
CA ALA A 270 12.52 17.61 32.82
C ALA A 270 12.75 17.21 31.35
N GLU A 271 13.82 16.48 31.06
CA GLU A 271 14.10 15.98 29.72
C GLU A 271 13.02 15.01 29.23
N ASP A 272 12.62 14.03 30.05
CA ASP A 272 11.57 13.08 29.70
C ASP A 272 10.20 13.79 29.54
N LEU A 273 9.89 14.76 30.42
CA LEU A 273 8.66 15.55 30.30
C LEU A 273 8.62 16.37 29.01
N LYS A 274 9.75 16.93 28.56
CA LYS A 274 9.82 17.62 27.26
C LYS A 274 9.46 16.68 26.12
N GLN A 275 9.96 15.44 26.13
CA GLN A 275 9.61 14.45 25.10
C GLN A 275 8.12 14.11 25.15
N ALA A 276 7.58 13.84 26.34
CA ALA A 276 6.17 13.55 26.53
C ALA A 276 5.26 14.71 26.06
N ILE A 277 5.63 15.97 26.34
CA ILE A 277 4.89 17.16 25.91
C ILE A 277 5.03 17.41 24.40
N ALA A 278 6.20 17.16 23.82
CA ALA A 278 6.42 17.33 22.39
C ALA A 278 5.56 16.35 21.56
N LEU A 279 5.35 15.15 22.08
CA LEU A 279 4.49 14.13 21.46
C LEU A 279 3.01 14.38 21.73
N GLU A 280 2.66 14.78 22.96
CA GLU A 280 1.27 15.04 23.38
C GLU A 280 1.20 16.33 24.23
N PRO A 281 0.92 17.49 23.60
CA PRO A 281 0.94 18.79 24.27
C PRO A 281 -0.04 18.93 25.44
N THR A 282 -1.11 18.14 25.48
CA THR A 282 -2.09 18.16 26.59
C THR A 282 -1.46 17.75 27.92
N ASN A 283 -0.35 16.99 27.89
CA ASN A 283 0.42 16.63 29.07
C ASN A 283 0.83 17.85 29.91
N LYS A 284 1.03 19.03 29.31
CA LYS A 284 1.33 20.26 30.08
C LYS A 284 0.28 20.56 31.15
N ALA A 285 -1.00 20.35 30.84
CA ALA A 285 -2.09 20.60 31.79
C ALA A 285 -2.13 19.52 32.87
N PHE A 286 -1.99 18.25 32.48
CA PHE A 286 -2.01 17.12 33.40
C PHE A 286 -0.87 17.18 34.43
N ILE A 287 0.36 17.48 33.99
CA ILE A 287 1.54 17.59 34.88
C ILE A 287 1.30 18.59 36.02
N ARG A 288 0.59 19.69 35.75
CA ARG A 288 0.32 20.73 36.77
C ARG A 288 -0.64 20.26 37.87
N THR A 289 -1.46 19.26 37.59
CA THR A 289 -2.47 18.73 38.52
C THR A 289 -2.08 17.37 39.10
N ASP A 290 -1.06 16.73 38.53
CA ASP A 290 -0.63 15.39 38.93
C ASP A 290 0.20 15.47 40.23
N GLN A 291 -0.23 14.67 41.21
CA GLN A 291 0.39 14.57 42.52
C GLN A 291 1.85 14.07 42.42
N ASP A 292 2.18 13.30 41.37
CA ASP A 292 3.53 12.82 41.12
C ASP A 292 4.54 13.91 40.80
N PHE A 293 4.10 15.11 40.46
CA PHE A 293 5.00 16.24 40.19
C PHE A 293 4.89 17.37 41.21
N ALA A 294 3.98 17.27 42.18
CA ALA A 294 3.67 18.34 43.14
C ALA A 294 4.94 18.97 43.78
N ASP A 295 5.90 18.14 44.19
CA ASP A 295 7.14 18.58 44.87
C ASP A 295 8.17 19.25 43.95
N ILE A 296 8.00 19.17 42.63
CA ILE A 296 8.93 19.72 41.64
C ILE A 296 8.31 20.81 40.76
N LEU A 297 7.00 21.06 40.85
CA LEU A 297 6.30 22.06 40.04
C LEU A 297 6.81 23.49 40.24
N ALA A 298 7.34 23.80 41.43
CA ALA A 298 7.91 25.12 41.72
C ALA A 298 9.35 25.29 41.19
N ASP A 299 9.99 24.22 40.69
CA ASP A 299 11.36 24.29 40.21
C ASP A 299 11.43 25.12 38.90
N PRO A 300 12.38 26.07 38.77
CA PRO A 300 12.50 26.91 37.58
C PRO A 300 12.62 26.13 36.25
N VAL A 301 13.27 24.96 36.28
CA VAL A 301 13.43 24.11 35.09
C VAL A 301 12.09 23.56 34.64
N ILE A 302 11.27 23.09 35.59
CA ILE A 302 9.93 22.55 35.33
C ILE A 302 8.99 23.68 34.88
N VAL A 303 9.00 24.83 35.57
CA VAL A 303 8.18 26.00 35.20
C VAL A 303 8.45 26.44 33.76
N LYS A 304 9.71 26.45 33.32
CA LYS A 304 10.10 26.84 31.95
C LYS A 304 9.52 25.90 30.87
N ILE A 305 9.33 24.62 31.19
CA ILE A 305 8.81 23.62 30.24
C ILE A 305 7.29 23.67 30.17
N LEU A 306 6.65 24.00 31.30
CA LEU A 306 5.21 24.07 31.42
C LEU A 306 4.63 25.41 30.95
N THR A 307 5.45 26.47 30.86
CA THR A 307 5.07 27.75 30.24
C THR A 307 5.13 27.69 28.72
#